data_AF-A0A399NZD1-F1
#
_entry.id   AF-A0A399NZD1-F1
#
_cell.length_a   1.000
_cell.length_b   1.000
_cell.length_c   1.000
_cell.angle_alpha   90.00
_cell.angle_beta   90.00
_cell.angle_gamma   90.00
#
_symmetry.space_group_name_H-M   'P 1'
#
loop_
_entity.id
_entity.type
_entity.pdbx_description
1 polymer ?
#
loop_
_entity_poly.entity_id
_entity_poly.type
_entity_poly.pdbx_seq_one_letter_code
_entity_poly.pdbx_strand_id
1 'polypeptide(L)' 'MPLYRASRAEVLASLADEFLHNYGRGRAFLAVDGGPLADPVAFAHDLAGVLRADGRAQHAGEVVRE' A
#
# COMPACT_ATOMS: atom_id res chain seq x y z
N MET A 1 7.50 -11.62 -27.81
CA MET A 1 7.08 -11.89 -26.42
C MET A 1 6.67 -10.57 -25.81
N PRO A 2 5.37 -10.35 -25.51
CA PRO A 2 4.99 -9.16 -24.76
C PRO A 2 5.65 -9.20 -23.37
N LEU A 3 6.17 -8.07 -22.90
CA LEU A 3 6.70 -7.95 -21.55
C LEU A 3 5.53 -8.06 -20.57
N TYR A 4 5.66 -8.89 -19.54
CA TYR A 4 4.69 -8.94 -18.46
C TYR A 4 4.60 -7.57 -17.80
N ARG A 5 3.37 -7.07 -17.65
CA ARG A 5 3.07 -5.85 -16.90
C ARG A 5 2.07 -6.22 -15.82
N ALA A 6 2.54 -6.19 -14.58
CA ALA A 6 1.66 -6.40 -13.44
C ALA A 6 0.50 -5.39 -13.48
N SER A 7 -0.69 -5.89 -13.25
CA SER A 7 -1.86 -5.08 -12.96
C SER A 7 -1.67 -4.38 -11.62
N ARG A 8 -2.42 -3.30 -11.42
CA ARG A 8 -2.39 -2.56 -10.16
C ARG A 8 -2.81 -3.41 -8.97
N ALA A 9 -3.77 -4.32 -9.17
CA ALA A 9 -4.22 -5.24 -8.14
C ALA A 9 -3.12 -6.23 -7.73
N GLU A 10 -2.37 -6.79 -8.70
CA GLU A 10 -1.23 -7.68 -8.40
C GLU A 10 -0.14 -6.93 -7.62
N VAL A 11 0.16 -5.69 -7.98
CA VAL A 11 1.15 -4.87 -7.24
C VAL A 11 0.71 -4.62 -5.79
N LEU A 12 -0.55 -4.22 -5.58
CA LEU A 12 -1.08 -3.95 -4.23
C LEU A 12 -1.10 -5.20 -3.36
N ALA A 13 -1.52 -6.35 -3.92
CA ALA A 13 -1.54 -7.63 -3.22
C ALA A 13 -0.11 -8.06 -2.84
N SER A 14 0.82 -8.01 -3.78
CA SER A 14 2.22 -8.37 -3.52
C SER A 14 2.86 -7.49 -2.43
N LEU A 15 2.59 -6.18 -2.44
CA LEU A 15 3.11 -5.27 -1.41
C LEU A 15 2.49 -5.54 -0.04
N ALA A 16 1.19 -5.83 0.02
CA ALA A 16 0.52 -6.19 1.26
C ALA A 16 1.09 -7.49 1.85
N ASP A 17 1.26 -8.52 1.02
CA ASP A 17 1.85 -9.80 1.42
C ASP A 17 3.27 -9.61 1.98
N GLU A 18 4.13 -8.87 1.26
CA GLU A 18 5.49 -8.60 1.70
C GLU A 18 5.53 -7.81 3.01
N PHE A 19 4.70 -6.77 3.12
CA PHE A 19 4.63 -5.95 4.32
C PHE A 19 4.16 -6.76 5.53
N LEU A 20 3.11 -7.58 5.37
CA LEU A 20 2.59 -8.41 6.45
C LEU A 20 3.52 -9.57 6.80
N HIS A 21 4.29 -10.08 5.84
CA HIS A 21 5.32 -11.08 6.10
C HIS A 21 6.40 -10.52 7.05
N ASN A 22 6.87 -9.30 6.79
CA ASN A 22 7.95 -8.67 7.55
C ASN A 22 7.49 -7.97 8.84
N TYR A 23 6.27 -7.41 8.85
CA TYR A 23 5.78 -6.51 9.89
C TYR A 23 4.39 -6.91 10.45
N GLY A 24 3.93 -8.14 10.21
CA GLY A 24 2.58 -8.59 10.57
C GLY A 24 2.30 -8.77 12.07
N ARG A 25 3.20 -8.33 12.97
CA ARG A 25 3.03 -8.37 14.43
C ARG A 25 3.20 -6.98 15.02
N GLY A 26 2.35 -6.65 16.00
CA GLY A 26 2.38 -5.35 16.67
C GLY A 26 1.81 -4.23 15.79
N ARG A 27 2.25 -2.99 16.05
CA ARG A 27 1.89 -1.82 15.24
C ARG A 27 3.04 -1.46 14.33
N ALA A 28 2.74 -1.21 13.06
CA ALA A 28 3.69 -0.75 12.06
C ALA A 28 3.17 0.51 11.38
N PHE A 29 4.09 1.38 10.97
CA PHE A 29 3.79 2.54 10.15
C PHE A 29 4.29 2.28 8.72
N LEU A 30 3.44 2.56 7.75
CA LEU A 30 3.77 2.51 6.33
C LEU A 30 3.49 3.89 5.74
N ALA A 31 4.53 4.55 5.25
CA ALA A 31 4.42 5.83 4.57
C ALA A 31 4.48 5.62 3.06
N VAL A 32 3.62 6.32 2.33
CA VAL A 32 3.61 6.35 0.86
C VAL A 32 4.00 7.76 0.44
N ASP A 33 5.04 7.86 -0.37
CA ASP A 33 5.48 9.09 -1.01
C ASP A 33 5.40 8.93 -2.53
N GLY A 34 5.29 10.03 -3.26
CA GLY A 34 5.08 10.03 -4.69
C GLY A 34 5.71 11.24 -5.38
N GLY A 35 6.11 11.06 -6.63
CA GLY A 35 6.59 12.16 -7.47
C GLY A 35 5.46 13.13 -7.88
N PRO A 36 5.78 14.23 -8.58
CA PRO A 36 4.85 15.33 -8.87
C PRO A 36 3.60 14.95 -9.68
N LEU A 37 3.65 13.82 -10.37
CA LEU A 37 2.55 13.31 -11.22
C LEU A 37 1.86 12.08 -10.61
N ALA A 38 2.29 11.66 -9.41
CA ALA A 38 1.72 10.52 -8.71
C ALA A 38 0.56 10.97 -7.82
N ASP A 39 -0.33 10.03 -7.51
CA ASP A 39 -1.36 10.19 -6.48
C ASP A 39 -1.04 9.23 -5.31
N PRO A 40 -0.11 9.60 -4.41
CA PRO A 40 0.27 8.75 -3.29
C PRO A 40 -0.87 8.57 -2.30
N VAL A 41 -1.81 9.51 -2.22
CA VAL A 41 -2.98 9.44 -1.34
C VAL A 41 -3.93 8.34 -1.81
N ALA A 42 -4.33 8.34 -3.10
CA ALA A 42 -5.16 7.28 -3.64
C ALA A 42 -4.47 5.91 -3.56
N PHE A 43 -3.16 5.85 -3.83
CA PHE A 43 -2.40 4.61 -3.67
C PHE A 43 -2.42 4.10 -2.22
N ALA A 44 -2.18 4.98 -1.24
CA ALA A 44 -2.21 4.62 0.18
C ALA A 44 -3.60 4.13 0.62
N HIS A 45 -4.67 4.77 0.12
CA HIS A 45 -6.04 4.34 0.38
C HIS A 45 -6.32 2.93 -0.15
N ASP A 46 -5.91 2.65 -1.39
CA ASP A 46 -6.13 1.34 -2.01
C ASP A 46 -5.31 0.25 -1.34
N LEU A 47 -4.05 0.52 -0.99
CA LEU A 47 -3.22 -0.42 -0.23
C LEU A 47 -3.81 -0.68 1.17
N ALA A 48 -4.30 0.37 1.84
CA ALA A 48 -4.99 0.21 3.11
C ALA A 48 -6.32 -0.57 2.95
N GLY A 49 -6.97 -0.50 1.78
CA GLY A 49 -8.12 -1.34 1.44
C GLY A 49 -7.76 -2.83 1.43
N VAL A 50 -6.67 -3.20 0.76
CA VAL A 50 -6.15 -4.59 0.73
C VAL A 50 -5.76 -5.07 2.13
N LEU A 51 -4.97 -4.29 2.86
CA LEU A 51 -4.55 -4.64 4.22
C LEU A 51 -5.72 -4.77 5.22
N ARG A 52 -6.83 -4.07 4.98
CA ARG A 52 -8.08 -4.21 5.76
C ARG A 52 -8.84 -5.48 5.43
N ALA A 53 -8.88 -5.88 4.15
CA ALA A 53 -9.52 -7.12 3.73
C ALA A 53 -8.88 -8.35 4.43
N ASP A 54 -7.58 -8.28 4.69
CA ASP A 54 -6.84 -9.31 5.44
C ASP A 54 -6.96 -9.18 6.97
N GLY A 55 -7.72 -8.19 7.47
CA GLY A 55 -8.01 -7.96 8.88
C GLY A 55 -6.89 -7.27 9.67
N ARG A 56 -5.90 -6.64 9.01
CA ARG A 56 -4.66 -6.19 9.66
C ARG A 56 -4.38 -4.68 9.63
N ALA A 57 -5.15 -3.88 8.90
CA ALA A 57 -5.05 -2.42 8.95
C ALA A 57 -6.20 -1.77 9.73
N GLN A 58 -5.88 -0.82 10.60
CA GLN A 58 -6.84 -0.11 11.47
C GLN A 58 -6.97 1.40 11.16
N HIS A 59 -5.98 2.01 10.49
CA HIS A 59 -6.04 3.43 10.11
C HIS A 59 -5.10 3.75 8.93
N ALA A 60 -5.59 4.55 7.97
CA ALA A 60 -4.75 5.25 7.00
C ALA A 60 -4.83 6.74 7.36
N GLY A 61 -3.70 7.35 7.68
CA GLY A 61 -3.61 8.78 7.99
C GLY A 61 -2.77 9.48 6.93
N GLU A 62 -3.18 10.68 6.56
CA GLU A 62 -2.45 11.55 5.63
C GLU A 62 -1.59 12.53 6.43
N VAL A 63 -0.32 12.66 6.06
CA VAL A 63 0.55 13.75 6.53
C VAL A 63 0.75 14.69 5.36
N VAL A 64 -0.04 15.76 5.32
CA VAL A 64 0.13 16.84 4.35
C VAL A 64 1.37 17.64 4.76
N ARG A 65 2.37 17.72 3.88
CA ARG A 65 3.46 18.68 4.05
C ARG A 65 2.95 20.06 3.64
N GLU A 66 3.15 21.05 4.51
CA GLU A 66 2.84 22.48 4.28
C GLU A 66 3.59 23.05 3.07
#